data_AF-A0A645GWM1-F1
#
_entry.id   AF-A0A645GWM1-F1
#
_cell.length_a   1.000
_cell.length_b   1.000
_cell.length_c   1.000
_cell.angle_alpha   90.00
_cell.angle_beta   90.00
_cell.angle_gamma   90.00
#
_symmetry.space_group_name_H-M   'P 1'
#
loop_
_entity.id
_entity.type
_entity.pdbx_description
1 polymer ?
#
loop_
_entity_poly.entity_id
_entity_poly.type
_entity_poly.pdbx_seq_one_letter_code
_entity_poly.pdbx_strand_id
1 'polypeptide(L)'
;MIGDPQAMNVVAEVFESDLPGIRLGSSVQVEVPQLPKPLKGTVRHLGATLDKESRRAAVVVELSEQNPVLRPGMQAKVGVQLSNLQEMLIPVTAVLIKDESRSVVYVQHENNQFEARVVTLGRPSRGMVPVISGLKVGEKIVVRGGLLLDGAASQLL
;
A
#
# COMPACT_ATOMS: atom_id res chain seq x y z
N MET A 1 18.12 30.68 -0.93
CA MET A 1 16.67 30.64 -1.20
C MET A 1 15.96 31.03 0.08
N ILE A 2 15.15 32.09 0.07
CA ILE A 2 14.33 32.48 1.22
C ILE A 2 13.10 31.57 1.20
N GLY A 3 13.02 30.63 2.14
CA GLY A 3 11.84 29.77 2.32
C GLY A 3 10.77 30.50 3.12
N ASP A 4 9.50 30.25 2.84
CA ASP A 4 8.38 30.81 3.60
C ASP A 4 8.40 30.27 5.05
N PRO A 5 8.67 31.12 6.06
CA PRO A 5 8.74 30.68 7.46
C PRO A 5 7.37 30.36 8.07
N GLN A 6 6.26 30.66 7.37
CA GLN A 6 4.90 30.35 7.81
C GLN A 6 4.38 29.00 7.29
N ALA A 7 5.11 28.35 6.37
CA ALA A 7 4.71 27.04 5.86
C ALA A 7 4.94 25.96 6.93
N MET A 8 3.84 25.49 7.52
CA MET A 8 3.87 24.42 8.52
C MET A 8 4.08 23.08 7.84
N ASN A 9 5.33 22.61 7.86
CA ASN A 9 5.74 21.33 7.31
C ASN A 9 5.79 20.25 8.39
N VAL A 10 5.54 19.02 7.98
CA VAL A 10 5.73 17.82 8.80
C VAL A 10 6.94 17.08 8.28
N VAL A 11 7.89 16.78 9.17
CA VAL A 11 9.05 15.95 8.84
C VAL A 11 8.76 14.54 9.34
N ALA A 12 8.67 13.59 8.40
CA ALA A 12 8.52 12.17 8.69
C ALA A 12 9.86 11.47 8.49
N GLU A 13 10.29 10.68 9.47
CA GLU A 13 11.39 9.75 9.24
C GLU A 13 10.82 8.46 8.66
N VAL A 14 11.31 8.03 7.50
CA VAL A 14 10.80 6.87 6.78
C VAL A 14 11.89 5.82 6.64
N PHE A 15 11.57 4.56 6.89
CA PHE A 15 12.49 3.45 6.70
C PHE A 15 12.89 3.27 5.24
N GLU A 16 14.14 2.87 5.01
CA GLU A 16 14.67 2.59 3.68
C GLU A 16 13.80 1.62 2.86
N SER A 17 13.16 0.63 3.49
CA SER A 17 12.28 -0.33 2.83
C SER A 17 11.02 0.28 2.21
N ASP A 18 10.57 1.42 2.73
CA ASP A 18 9.31 2.05 2.33
C ASP A 18 9.54 3.19 1.33
N LEU A 19 10.77 3.72 1.26
CA LEU A 19 11.17 4.79 0.34
C LEU A 19 10.88 4.51 -1.14
N PRO A 20 11.05 3.29 -1.69
CA PRO A 20 10.78 3.03 -3.11
C PRO A 20 9.35 3.34 -3.55
N GLY A 21 8.39 3.30 -2.62
CA GLY A 21 7.00 3.67 -2.89
C GLY A 21 6.74 5.18 -2.89
N ILE A 22 7.59 5.97 -2.22
CA ILE A 22 7.35 7.39 -2.00
C ILE A 22 7.99 8.21 -3.10
N ARG A 23 7.21 9.11 -3.69
CA ARG A 23 7.69 10.04 -4.71
C ARG A 23 7.37 11.47 -4.31
N LEU A 24 8.10 12.42 -4.89
CA LEU A 24 7.70 13.82 -4.84
C LEU A 24 6.27 13.95 -5.40
N GLY A 25 5.40 14.67 -4.70
CA GLY A 25 3.99 14.80 -5.06
C GLY A 25 3.08 13.68 -4.52
N SER A 26 3.61 12.63 -3.88
CA SER A 26 2.76 11.59 -3.25
C SER A 26 1.84 12.23 -2.20
N SER A 27 0.54 11.88 -2.24
CA SER A 27 -0.40 12.29 -1.20
C SER A 27 -0.20 11.44 0.04
N VAL A 28 -0.32 12.04 1.22
CA VAL A 28 -0.14 11.36 2.51
C VAL A 28 -1.20 11.82 3.50
N GLN A 29 -1.43 11.02 4.53
CA GLN A 29 -2.25 11.38 5.68
C GLN A 29 -1.37 11.57 6.91
N VAL A 30 -1.58 12.67 7.62
CA VAL A 30 -0.88 13.01 8.85
C VAL A 30 -1.86 12.90 10.01
N GLU A 31 -1.63 11.93 10.88
CA GLU A 31 -2.37 11.73 12.11
C GLU A 31 -1.68 12.49 13.25
N VAL A 32 -2.41 13.41 13.87
CA VAL A 32 -1.95 14.14 15.06
C VAL A 32 -2.85 13.73 16.21
N PRO A 33 -2.32 13.22 17.34
CA PRO A 33 -3.15 12.69 18.43
C PRO A 33 -4.17 13.70 18.98
N GLN A 34 -3.88 15.00 18.88
CA GLN A 34 -4.74 16.10 19.34
C GLN A 34 -5.86 16.45 18.35
N LEU A 35 -5.91 15.83 17.17
CA LEU A 35 -6.92 16.07 16.16
C LEU A 35 -7.81 14.83 15.96
N PRO A 36 -9.14 15.00 15.84
CA PRO A 36 -10.06 13.88 15.64
C PRO A 36 -10.04 13.31 14.22
N LYS A 37 -9.46 14.04 13.26
CA LYS A 37 -9.36 13.62 11.84
C LYS A 37 -7.92 13.79 11.36
N PRO A 38 -7.43 12.87 10.51
CA PRO A 38 -6.13 13.04 9.88
C PRO A 38 -6.15 14.23 8.92
N LEU A 39 -5.01 14.91 8.83
CA LEU A 39 -4.77 15.99 7.88
C LEU A 39 -4.22 15.43 6.59
N LYS A 40 -4.56 16.04 5.46
CA LYS A 40 -3.96 15.69 4.16
C LYS A 40 -2.68 16.48 3.93
N GLY A 41 -1.73 15.85 3.26
CA GLY A 41 -0.51 16.50 2.84
C GLY A 41 0.07 15.91 1.56
N THR A 42 1.14 16.54 1.10
CA THR A 42 1.87 16.16 -0.11
C THR A 42 3.36 16.15 0.15
N VAL A 43 4.06 15.13 -0.36
CA VAL A 43 5.52 15.04 -0.25
C VAL A 43 6.17 16.13 -1.10
N ARG A 44 6.88 17.05 -0.45
CA ARG A 44 7.59 18.18 -1.06
C ARG A 44 9.08 17.95 -1.19
N HIS A 45 9.65 17.17 -0.29
CA HIS A 45 11.07 16.85 -0.30
C HIS A 45 11.32 15.44 0.20
N LEU A 46 12.23 14.75 -0.48
CA LEU A 46 12.78 13.46 -0.09
C LEU A 46 14.25 13.70 0.23
N GLY A 47 14.66 13.40 1.46
CA GLY A 47 16.06 13.47 1.86
C GLY A 47 16.91 12.55 0.97
N ALA A 48 17.98 13.10 0.42
CA ALA A 48 18.88 12.37 -0.47
C ALA A 48 19.78 11.36 0.25
N THR A 49 19.79 11.38 1.58
CA THR A 49 20.66 10.56 2.43
C THR A 49 19.86 9.88 3.52
N LEU A 50 20.25 8.65 3.83
CA LEU A 50 19.79 7.94 5.00
C LEU A 50 20.62 8.37 6.21
N ASP A 51 19.96 8.58 7.33
CA ASP A 51 20.62 8.63 8.62
C ASP A 51 21.30 7.27 8.90
N LYS A 52 22.58 7.30 9.26
CA LYS A 52 23.43 6.10 9.31
C LYS A 52 23.08 5.16 10.47
N GLU A 53 22.52 5.70 11.53
CA GLU A 53 22.20 4.95 12.74
C GLU A 53 20.80 4.34 12.65
N SER A 54 19.81 5.16 12.30
CA SER A 54 18.41 4.73 12.22
C SER A 54 18.02 4.06 10.90
N ARG A 55 18.84 4.21 9.84
CA ARG A 55 18.53 3.78 8.46
C ARG A 55 17.22 4.37 7.94
N ARG A 56 16.93 5.62 8.31
CA ARG A 56 15.74 6.37 7.87
C ARG A 56 16.13 7.55 7.01
N ALA A 57 15.28 7.93 6.07
CA ALA A 57 15.38 9.22 5.38
C ALA A 57 14.32 10.19 5.91
N ALA A 58 14.68 11.47 5.97
CA ALA A 58 13.73 12.54 6.25
C ALA A 58 12.87 12.83 5.01
N VAL A 59 11.56 12.81 5.18
CA VAL A 59 10.57 13.15 4.16
C VAL A 59 9.82 14.38 4.65
N VAL A 60 9.84 15.46 3.87
CA VAL A 60 9.11 16.69 4.20
C VAL A 60 7.77 16.67 3.50
N VAL A 61 6.72 16.79 4.30
CA VAL A 61 5.32 16.83 3.88
C VAL A 61 4.78 18.23 4.11
N GLU A 62 4.25 18.83 3.05
CA GLU A 62 3.48 20.07 3.12
C GLU A 62 2.01 19.72 3.37
N LEU A 63 1.43 20.30 4.42
CA LEU A 63 0.02 20.10 4.74
C LEU A 63 -0.86 20.88 3.76
N SER A 64 -1.94 20.27 3.29
CA SER A 64 -2.87 20.91 2.35
C SER A 64 -3.69 22.05 2.98
N GLU A 65 -3.76 22.09 4.30
CA GLU A 65 -4.48 23.09 5.07
C GLU A 65 -3.70 23.48 6.33
N GLN A 66 -3.76 24.77 6.70
CA GLN A 66 -3.26 25.21 7.99
C GLN A 66 -4.29 24.84 9.07
N ASN A 67 -3.83 24.22 10.15
CA ASN A 67 -4.69 23.92 11.29
C ASN A 67 -4.21 24.70 12.52
N PRO A 68 -5.07 25.56 13.12
CA PRO A 68 -4.68 26.45 14.22
C PRO A 68 -4.39 25.72 15.53
N VAL A 69 -4.64 24.40 15.62
CA VAL A 69 -4.25 23.56 16.76
C VAL A 69 -2.78 23.17 16.67
N LEU A 70 -2.21 23.11 15.47
CA LEU A 70 -0.83 22.68 15.28
C LEU A 70 0.15 23.74 15.79
N ARG A 71 1.21 23.24 16.43
CA ARG A 71 2.32 24.03 16.94
C ARG A 71 3.63 23.35 16.55
N PRO A 72 4.70 24.10 16.22
CA PRO A 72 6.03 23.52 16.04
C PRO A 72 6.44 22.67 17.24
N GLY A 73 7.06 21.51 16.98
CA GLY A 73 7.51 20.57 18.01
C GLY A 73 6.47 19.54 18.45
N MET A 74 5.22 19.60 17.95
CA MET A 74 4.24 18.54 18.18
C MET A 74 4.65 17.24 17.47
N GLN A 75 4.34 16.10 18.11
CA GLN A 75 4.52 14.79 17.51
C GLN A 75 3.32 14.46 16.61
N ALA A 76 3.62 13.91 15.43
CA ALA A 76 2.63 13.42 14.49
C ALA A 76 3.05 12.04 13.97
N LYS A 77 2.07 11.21 13.65
CA LYS A 77 2.28 9.98 12.88
C LYS A 77 1.95 10.27 11.43
N VAL A 78 2.86 9.96 10.52
CA VAL A 78 2.63 10.14 9.09
C VAL A 78 2.36 8.78 8.46
N GLY A 79 1.14 8.58 8.00
CA GLY A 79 0.75 7.47 7.15
C GLY A 79 0.91 7.86 5.69
N VAL A 80 1.88 7.28 5.01
CA VAL A 80 2.03 7.50 3.56
C VAL A 80 0.98 6.68 2.85
N GLN A 81 0.02 7.36 2.23
CA GLN A 81 -0.91 6.69 1.33
C GLN A 81 -0.27 6.68 -0.06
N LEU A 82 0.44 5.60 -0.38
CA LEU A 82 1.06 5.38 -1.68
C LEU A 82 -0.01 5.53 -2.78
N SER A 83 -0.12 6.74 -3.30
CA SER A 83 -1.16 7.12 -4.24
C SER A 83 -0.68 6.66 -5.61
N ASN A 84 -1.50 5.83 -6.25
CA ASN A 84 -1.42 5.45 -7.66
C ASN A 84 -0.50 4.29 -8.04
N LEU A 85 -0.62 3.16 -7.36
CA LEU A 85 -0.91 1.99 -8.17
C LEU A 85 -2.44 1.86 -8.13
N GLN A 86 -3.11 1.85 -9.29
CA GLN A 86 -4.42 1.23 -9.38
C GLN A 86 -4.20 -0.26 -9.11
N GLU A 87 -3.94 -0.60 -7.84
CA GLU A 87 -3.68 -1.96 -7.44
C GLU A 87 -5.01 -2.68 -7.51
N MET A 88 -5.08 -3.66 -8.40
CA MET A 88 -6.17 -4.60 -8.38
C MET A 88 -6.11 -5.32 -7.04
N LEU A 89 -7.12 -5.06 -6.19
CA LEU A 89 -7.27 -5.70 -4.91
C LEU A 89 -8.19 -6.91 -5.05
N ILE A 90 -7.80 -8.02 -4.45
CA ILE A 90 -8.64 -9.20 -4.32
C ILE A 90 -8.81 -9.56 -2.83
N PRO A 91 -9.92 -10.21 -2.43
CA PRO A 91 -10.06 -10.73 -1.08
C PRO A 91 -8.99 -11.77 -0.78
N VAL A 92 -8.43 -11.75 0.44
CA VAL A 92 -7.45 -12.77 0.87
C VAL A 92 -8.01 -14.19 0.79
N THR A 93 -9.34 -14.35 0.87
CA THR A 93 -10.01 -15.66 0.78
C THR A 93 -10.00 -16.27 -0.63
N ALA A 94 -9.67 -15.48 -1.65
CA ALA A 94 -9.53 -15.96 -3.03
C ALA A 94 -8.14 -16.57 -3.31
N VAL A 95 -7.18 -16.38 -2.40
CA VAL A 95 -5.80 -16.81 -2.57
C VAL A 95 -5.60 -18.17 -1.92
N LEU A 96 -5.03 -19.10 -2.69
CA LEU A 96 -4.54 -20.38 -2.19
C LEU A 96 -3.02 -20.38 -2.20
N ILE A 97 -2.44 -20.66 -1.04
CA ILE A 97 -1.00 -20.82 -0.88
C ILE A 97 -0.69 -22.31 -1.12
N LYS A 98 0.06 -22.60 -2.17
CA LYS A 98 0.45 -23.97 -2.53
C LYS A 98 1.66 -24.44 -1.73
N ASP A 99 2.67 -23.58 -1.70
CA ASP A 99 3.92 -23.76 -0.99
C ASP A 99 4.50 -22.37 -0.68
N GLU A 100 5.65 -22.28 0.02
CA GLU A 100 6.15 -21.04 0.63
C GLU A 100 6.25 -19.84 -0.32
N SER A 101 6.39 -20.07 -1.62
CA SER A 101 6.58 -19.03 -2.63
C SER A 101 5.47 -18.93 -3.68
N ARG A 102 4.50 -19.86 -3.71
CA ARG A 102 3.52 -19.97 -4.81
C ARG A 102 2.09 -19.71 -4.32
N SER A 103 1.56 -18.56 -4.75
CA SER A 103 0.16 -18.18 -4.56
C SER A 103 -0.63 -18.39 -5.85
N VAL A 104 -1.82 -18.97 -5.72
CA VAL A 104 -2.72 -19.29 -6.84
C VAL A 104 -4.10 -18.71 -6.60
N VAL A 105 -4.73 -18.20 -7.66
CA VAL A 105 -6.13 -17.78 -7.70
C VAL A 105 -6.84 -18.53 -8.82
N TYR A 106 -8.08 -18.98 -8.58
CA TYR A 106 -8.91 -19.60 -9.60
C TYR A 106 -9.70 -18.55 -10.36
N VAL A 107 -9.48 -18.46 -11.67
CA VAL A 107 -10.20 -17.58 -12.59
C VAL A 107 -11.31 -18.37 -13.27
N GLN A 108 -12.53 -17.82 -13.26
CA GLN A 108 -13.67 -18.40 -13.95
C GLN A 108 -13.75 -17.85 -15.37
N HIS A 109 -13.70 -18.75 -16.34
CA HIS A 109 -13.92 -18.49 -17.76
C HIS A 109 -15.40 -18.71 -18.13
N GLU A 110 -15.71 -18.52 -19.42
CA GLU A 110 -17.00 -18.91 -19.97
C GLU A 110 -17.24 -20.42 -19.80
N ASN A 111 -18.52 -20.84 -19.84
CA ASN A 111 -18.94 -22.23 -19.68
C ASN A 111 -18.56 -22.88 -18.34
N ASN A 112 -18.40 -22.09 -17.28
CA ASN A 112 -18.12 -22.57 -15.92
C ASN A 112 -16.81 -23.38 -15.82
N GLN A 113 -15.84 -23.06 -16.66
CA GLN A 113 -14.49 -23.59 -16.58
C GLN A 113 -13.65 -22.74 -15.62
N PHE A 114 -12.77 -23.40 -14.87
CA PHE A 114 -11.93 -22.75 -13.87
C PHE A 114 -10.46 -23.02 -14.18
N GLU A 115 -9.66 -21.97 -14.20
CA GLU A 115 -8.22 -22.07 -14.41
C GLU A 115 -7.48 -21.64 -13.14
N ALA A 116 -6.56 -22.49 -12.69
CA ALA A 116 -5.63 -22.14 -11.63
C ALA A 116 -4.53 -21.22 -12.19
N ARG A 117 -4.44 -19.99 -11.67
CA ARG A 117 -3.44 -19.02 -12.13
C ARG A 117 -2.51 -18.59 -11.02
N VAL A 118 -1.21 -18.67 -11.30
CA VAL A 118 -0.17 -18.18 -10.39
C VAL A 118 -0.21 -16.66 -10.36
N VAL A 119 -0.19 -16.10 -9.16
CA VAL A 119 -0.24 -14.66 -8.93
C VAL A 119 0.92 -14.20 -8.06
N THR A 120 1.42 -12.99 -8.32
CA THR A 120 2.33 -12.29 -7.40
C THR A 120 1.53 -11.28 -6.60
N LEU A 121 1.68 -11.30 -5.29
CA LEU A 121 0.86 -10.52 -4.37
C LEU A 121 1.71 -9.53 -3.56
N GLY A 122 1.10 -8.40 -3.24
CA GLY A 122 1.64 -7.41 -2.30
C GLY A 122 1.35 -7.78 -0.84
N ARG A 123 1.56 -6.83 0.06
CA ARG A 123 1.25 -7.03 1.47
C ARG A 123 -0.27 -6.96 1.71
N PRO A 124 -0.88 -7.98 2.34
CA PRO A 124 -2.29 -7.94 2.66
C PRO A 124 -2.60 -6.86 3.70
N SER A 125 -3.75 -6.20 3.55
CA SER A 125 -4.24 -5.17 4.47
C SER A 125 -5.76 -5.16 4.49
N ARG A 126 -6.35 -5.14 5.69
CA ARG A 126 -7.81 -5.06 5.91
C ARG A 126 -8.61 -6.15 5.14
N GLY A 127 -8.08 -7.37 5.07
CA GLY A 127 -8.75 -8.51 4.41
C GLY A 127 -8.68 -8.51 2.87
N MET A 128 -7.97 -7.54 2.28
CA MET A 128 -7.69 -7.45 0.85
C MET A 128 -6.18 -7.61 0.62
N VAL A 129 -5.80 -8.03 -0.58
CA VAL A 129 -4.39 -8.12 -0.99
C VAL A 129 -4.20 -7.53 -2.39
N PRO A 130 -3.17 -6.69 -2.59
CA PRO A 130 -2.78 -6.21 -3.92
C PRO A 130 -2.30 -7.34 -4.83
N VAL A 131 -2.74 -7.32 -6.07
CA VAL A 131 -2.22 -8.18 -7.14
C VAL A 131 -1.16 -7.39 -7.91
N ILE A 132 0.09 -7.86 -7.83
CA ILE A 132 1.23 -7.30 -8.56
C ILE A 132 1.24 -7.83 -10.00
N SER A 133 0.93 -9.12 -10.18
CA SER A 133 0.86 -9.76 -11.50
C SER A 133 0.04 -11.05 -11.47
N GLY A 134 -0.38 -11.51 -12.67
CA GLY A 134 -1.09 -12.77 -12.86
C GLY A 134 -2.60 -12.65 -13.06
N LEU A 135 -3.20 -11.46 -12.87
CA LEU A 135 -4.62 -11.21 -13.16
C LEU A 135 -4.82 -9.92 -13.97
N LYS A 136 -5.96 -9.84 -14.65
CA LYS A 136 -6.42 -8.69 -15.41
C LYS A 136 -7.71 -8.13 -14.81
N VAL A 137 -7.89 -6.81 -14.94
CA VAL A 137 -9.09 -6.13 -14.46
C VAL A 137 -10.31 -6.69 -15.20
N GLY A 138 -11.37 -7.01 -14.45
CA GLY A 138 -12.62 -7.56 -14.98
C GLY A 138 -12.69 -9.09 -14.98
N GLU A 139 -11.60 -9.81 -14.67
CA GLU A 139 -11.64 -11.26 -14.50
C GLU A 139 -12.48 -11.66 -13.27
N LYS A 140 -13.29 -12.70 -13.43
CA LYS A 140 -14.06 -13.29 -12.33
C LYS A 140 -13.19 -14.30 -11.60
N ILE A 141 -13.08 -14.16 -10.28
CA ILE A 141 -12.28 -15.06 -9.45
C ILE A 141 -13.15 -15.79 -8.42
N VAL A 142 -12.69 -16.96 -8.01
CA VAL A 142 -13.35 -17.76 -6.98
C VAL A 142 -12.94 -17.27 -5.60
N VAL A 143 -13.87 -16.66 -4.87
CA VAL A 143 -13.65 -16.13 -3.50
C VAL A 143 -13.95 -17.15 -2.40
N ARG A 144 -14.63 -18.26 -2.75
CA ARG A 144 -15.03 -19.35 -1.84
C ARG A 144 -14.99 -20.68 -2.59
N GLY A 145 -14.54 -21.75 -1.94
CA GLY A 145 -14.50 -23.09 -2.52
C GLY A 145 -13.29 -23.37 -3.42
N GLY A 146 -12.30 -22.47 -3.47
CA GLY A 146 -11.08 -22.68 -4.27
C GLY A 146 -10.34 -23.97 -3.91
N LEU A 147 -10.31 -24.36 -2.64
CA LEU A 147 -9.68 -25.61 -2.18
C LEU A 147 -10.35 -26.87 -2.78
N LEU A 148 -11.65 -26.82 -3.08
CA LEU A 148 -12.37 -27.95 -3.69
C LEU A 148 -11.98 -28.11 -5.17
N LEU A 149 -11.86 -26.98 -5.89
CA LEU A 149 -11.38 -26.96 -7.27
C LEU A 149 -9.95 -27.49 -7.36
N ASP A 150 -9.15 -27.17 -6.34
CA ASP A 150 -7.77 -27.58 -6.25
C ASP A 150 -7.57 -29.08 -6.04
N GLY A 151 -8.37 -29.67 -5.15
CA GLY A 151 -8.42 -31.11 -4.96
C GLY A 151 -8.83 -31.85 -6.23
N ALA A 152 -9.87 -31.36 -6.92
CA ALA A 152 -10.35 -31.96 -8.17
C ALA A 152 -9.32 -31.88 -9.31
N ALA A 153 -8.60 -30.76 -9.43
CA ALA A 153 -7.55 -30.58 -10.44
C ALA A 153 -6.35 -31.51 -10.19
N SER A 154 -6.00 -31.74 -8.92
CA SER A 154 -4.86 -32.59 -8.53
C SER A 154 -5.11 -34.09 -8.74
N GLN A 155 -6.37 -34.52 -8.87
CA GLN A 155 -6.75 -35.91 -9.12
C GLN A 155 -6.78 -36.30 -10.61
N LEU A 156 -6.62 -35.32 -11.51
CA LEU A 156 -6.66 -35.51 -12.97
C LEU A 156 -5.26 -35.57 -13.61
N LEU A 157 -4.20 -35.55 -12.80
CA LEU A 157 -2.80 -35.78 -13.19
C LEU A 157 -2.32 -37.12 -12.63
#